data_AF-A0A5N9GI49-F1
#
_entry.id   AF-A0A5N9GI49-F1
#
_cell.length_a   1.000
_cell.length_b   1.000
_cell.length_c   1.000
_cell.angle_alpha   90.00
_cell.angle_beta   90.00
_cell.angle_gamma   90.00
#
_symmetry.space_group_name_H-M   'P 1'
#
loop_
_entity.id
_entity.type
_entity.pdbx_description
1 polymer ?
#
loop_
_entity_poly.entity_id
_entity_poly.type
_entity_poly.pdbx_seq_one_letter_code
_entity_poly.pdbx_strand_id
1 'polypeptide(L)'
;HAVEAAELITKGHQNSPIYSCVPWTQDSEAHFSQHATDGHTRGTVLKLAALFHDVAKPQTKTQDETGRTRFFGHSEQGAEIATERLTQLRVSAKGIEMVAKMVEHHLRPTGMKDGDEWPTNRAIHRYFRDVGDVAIDTLYLSLADYLAAKGPELVHEEWLNHARMVGHILHVGTSEPVSPTSTRVITGHDLLTHFKIQPGPEIGAVLERVEEARAAGEIETKEQALEMAANALRYLAEQLATESSNGGLPSEGPQ
;
A
#
# COMPACT_ATOMS: atom_id res chain seq x y z
N HIS A 1 -13.82 -17.98 -4.68
CA HIS A 1 -14.02 -17.57 -3.28
C HIS A 1 -13.83 -16.07 -3.06
N ALA A 2 -12.74 -15.43 -3.51
CA ALA A 2 -12.55 -13.98 -3.30
C ALA A 2 -13.67 -13.09 -3.89
N VAL A 3 -14.17 -13.40 -5.10
CA VAL A 3 -15.29 -12.67 -5.71
C VAL A 3 -16.57 -12.75 -4.87
N GLU A 4 -16.85 -13.91 -4.29
CA GLU A 4 -18.01 -14.13 -3.41
C GLU A 4 -17.83 -13.38 -2.08
N ALA A 5 -16.63 -13.42 -1.49
CA ALA A 5 -16.33 -12.64 -0.29
C ALA A 5 -16.47 -11.13 -0.55
N ALA A 6 -15.99 -10.63 -1.69
CA ALA A 6 -16.14 -9.23 -2.09
C ALA A 6 -17.62 -8.83 -2.27
N GLU A 7 -18.43 -9.70 -2.88
CA GLU A 7 -19.89 -9.51 -2.99
C GLU A 7 -20.56 -9.45 -1.62
N LEU A 8 -20.20 -10.35 -0.70
CA LEU A 8 -20.81 -10.41 0.63
C LEU A 8 -20.39 -9.22 1.52
N ILE A 9 -19.12 -8.81 1.43
CA ILE A 9 -18.61 -7.60 2.08
C ILE A 9 -19.36 -6.37 1.59
N THR A 10 -19.55 -6.23 0.28
CA THR A 10 -20.16 -5.03 -0.33
C THR A 10 -21.69 -4.99 -0.24
N LYS A 11 -22.34 -6.07 0.18
CA LYS A 11 -23.78 -6.12 0.45
C LYS A 11 -24.17 -5.75 1.88
N GLY A 12 -23.21 -5.41 2.74
CA GLY A 12 -23.48 -4.96 4.10
C GLY A 12 -24.25 -5.99 4.92
N HIS A 13 -23.91 -7.29 4.83
CA HIS A 13 -24.61 -8.36 5.55
C HIS A 13 -24.39 -8.30 7.08
N GLN A 14 -25.10 -7.38 7.75
CA GLN A 14 -24.95 -7.10 9.19
C GLN A 14 -25.36 -8.25 10.11
N ASN A 15 -26.07 -9.27 9.60
CA ASN A 15 -26.56 -10.40 10.40
C ASN A 15 -25.59 -11.58 10.49
N SER A 16 -24.41 -11.50 9.87
CA SER A 16 -23.36 -12.52 9.96
C SER A 16 -22.29 -12.09 10.98
N PRO A 17 -21.93 -12.92 11.96
CA PRO A 17 -20.83 -12.64 12.89
C PRO A 17 -19.46 -12.44 12.20
N ILE A 18 -19.30 -12.94 10.97
CA ILE A 18 -18.08 -12.73 10.17
C ILE A 18 -18.13 -11.34 9.53
N TYR A 19 -19.22 -11.00 8.86
CA TYR A 19 -19.32 -9.75 8.12
C TYR A 19 -19.59 -8.53 9.02
N SER A 20 -20.07 -8.73 10.25
CA SER A 20 -20.22 -7.66 11.25
C SER A 20 -18.89 -7.07 11.73
N CYS A 21 -17.77 -7.78 11.55
CA CYS A 21 -16.44 -7.25 11.85
C CYS A 21 -15.89 -6.32 10.76
N VAL A 22 -16.46 -6.35 9.55
CA VAL A 22 -16.03 -5.51 8.44
C VAL A 22 -16.30 -4.04 8.81
N PRO A 23 -15.33 -3.13 8.63
CA PRO A 23 -15.58 -1.70 8.81
C PRO A 23 -16.48 -1.18 7.68
N TRP A 24 -17.80 -1.35 7.82
CA TRP A 24 -18.79 -0.93 6.83
C TRP A 24 -19.62 0.23 7.38
N THR A 25 -19.46 1.42 6.79
CA THR A 25 -20.20 2.64 7.16
C THR A 25 -21.12 3.09 6.03
N GLN A 26 -21.91 4.13 6.27
CA GLN A 26 -22.69 4.77 5.21
C GLN A 26 -21.79 5.34 4.09
N ASP A 27 -20.58 5.80 4.44
CA ASP A 27 -19.60 6.27 3.46
C ASP A 27 -19.07 5.12 2.60
N SER A 28 -18.84 3.94 3.19
CA SER A 28 -18.49 2.72 2.44
C SER A 28 -19.58 2.36 1.44
N GLU A 29 -20.85 2.36 1.89
CA GLU A 29 -22.00 2.07 1.03
C GLU A 29 -22.10 3.05 -0.14
N ALA A 30 -21.95 4.35 0.14
CA ALA A 30 -21.97 5.40 -0.87
C ALA A 30 -20.80 5.26 -1.87
N HIS A 31 -19.59 4.96 -1.37
CA HIS A 31 -18.40 4.71 -2.18
C HIS A 31 -18.62 3.56 -3.16
N PHE A 32 -19.06 2.39 -2.68
CA PHE A 32 -19.22 1.21 -3.54
C PHE A 32 -20.45 1.26 -4.46
N SER A 33 -21.44 2.09 -4.13
CA SER A 33 -22.61 2.36 -4.99
C SER A 33 -22.32 3.38 -6.10
N GLN A 34 -21.23 4.14 -6.00
CA GLN A 34 -20.86 5.15 -7.00
C GLN A 34 -20.57 4.50 -8.36
N HIS A 35 -21.08 5.08 -9.45
CA HIS A 35 -20.66 4.73 -10.80
C HIS A 35 -19.18 5.08 -11.02
N ALA A 36 -18.39 4.08 -11.35
CA ALA A 36 -16.95 4.20 -11.51
C ALA A 36 -16.54 4.34 -12.99
N THR A 37 -16.94 3.37 -13.80
CA THR A 37 -16.47 3.17 -15.18
C THR A 37 -17.42 2.25 -15.94
N ASP A 38 -17.49 2.42 -17.27
CA ASP A 38 -18.26 1.52 -18.16
C ASP A 38 -19.74 1.33 -17.76
N GLY A 39 -20.34 2.32 -17.07
CA GLY A 39 -21.70 2.24 -16.53
C GLY A 39 -21.85 1.38 -15.26
N HIS A 40 -20.75 0.84 -14.73
CA HIS A 40 -20.73 -0.03 -13.56
C HIS A 40 -20.30 0.70 -12.29
N THR A 41 -20.74 0.17 -11.14
CA THR A 41 -20.40 0.69 -9.81
C THR A 41 -19.00 0.28 -9.38
N ARG A 42 -18.40 1.00 -8.42
CA ARG A 42 -17.14 0.60 -7.77
C ARG A 42 -17.19 -0.83 -7.22
N GLY A 43 -18.30 -1.23 -6.58
CA GLY A 43 -18.48 -2.62 -6.10
C GLY A 43 -18.39 -3.67 -7.21
N THR A 44 -18.81 -3.33 -8.44
CA THR A 44 -18.63 -4.22 -9.60
C THR A 44 -17.16 -4.30 -10.03
N VAL A 45 -16.45 -3.17 -10.04
CA VAL A 45 -15.02 -3.12 -10.37
C VAL A 45 -14.19 -3.87 -9.32
N LEU A 46 -14.54 -3.77 -8.03
CA LEU A 46 -13.91 -4.52 -6.95
C LEU A 46 -14.00 -6.03 -7.17
N LYS A 47 -15.18 -6.54 -7.58
CA LYS A 47 -15.36 -7.98 -7.89
C LYS A 47 -14.51 -8.42 -9.07
N LEU A 48 -14.34 -7.54 -10.06
CA LEU A 48 -13.47 -7.81 -11.19
C LEU A 48 -12.00 -7.86 -10.73
N ALA A 49 -11.55 -6.96 -9.87
CA ALA A 49 -10.23 -7.05 -9.25
C ALA A 49 -10.04 -8.31 -8.41
N ALA A 50 -11.05 -8.71 -7.63
CA ALA A 50 -11.03 -9.95 -6.85
C ALA A 50 -10.91 -11.20 -7.73
N LEU A 51 -11.43 -11.18 -8.97
CA LEU A 51 -11.24 -12.26 -9.94
C LEU A 51 -9.78 -12.37 -10.42
N PHE A 52 -9.10 -11.23 -10.57
CA PHE A 52 -7.76 -11.17 -11.15
C PHE A 52 -6.60 -11.13 -10.15
N HIS A 53 -6.82 -10.77 -8.88
CA HIS A 53 -5.74 -10.44 -7.93
C HIS A 53 -4.61 -11.50 -7.84
N ASP A 54 -4.98 -12.77 -7.98
CA ASP A 54 -4.08 -13.93 -7.85
C ASP A 54 -3.81 -14.66 -9.17
N VAL A 55 -4.21 -14.08 -10.31
CA VAL A 55 -4.17 -14.77 -11.62
C VAL A 55 -2.78 -15.24 -12.02
N ALA A 56 -1.72 -14.59 -11.51
CA ALA A 56 -0.32 -14.91 -11.79
C ALA A 56 0.33 -15.85 -10.76
N LYS A 57 -0.36 -16.28 -9.70
CA LYS A 57 0.22 -17.23 -8.71
C LYS A 57 0.79 -18.50 -9.35
N PRO A 58 0.13 -19.15 -10.33
CA PRO A 58 0.71 -20.33 -10.98
C PRO A 58 2.04 -20.06 -11.69
N GLN A 59 2.17 -18.92 -12.37
CA GLN A 59 3.32 -18.51 -13.18
C GLN A 59 4.50 -18.06 -12.32
N THR A 60 4.22 -17.48 -11.15
CA THR A 60 5.22 -16.97 -10.19
C THR A 60 5.59 -17.96 -9.09
N LYS A 61 5.05 -19.19 -9.16
CA LYS A 61 5.30 -20.23 -8.17
C LYS A 61 6.78 -20.63 -8.17
N THR A 62 7.44 -20.38 -7.04
CA THR A 62 8.83 -20.77 -6.77
C THR A 62 8.90 -21.58 -5.48
N GLN A 63 9.97 -22.37 -5.29
CA GLN A 63 10.26 -23.06 -4.03
C GLN A 63 11.59 -22.53 -3.50
N ASP A 64 11.65 -22.23 -2.21
CA ASP A 64 12.91 -21.91 -1.54
C ASP A 64 13.69 -23.19 -1.19
N GLU A 65 14.90 -23.03 -0.68
CA GLU A 65 15.80 -24.13 -0.29
C GLU A 65 15.21 -25.06 0.79
N THR A 66 14.17 -24.60 1.51
CA THR A 66 13.45 -25.37 2.53
C THR A 66 12.23 -26.13 1.96
N GLY A 67 11.97 -26.01 0.66
CA GLY A 67 10.81 -26.58 -0.02
C GLY A 67 9.53 -25.78 0.17
N ARG A 68 9.59 -24.58 0.78
CA ARG A 68 8.41 -23.75 1.00
C ARG A 68 8.07 -22.99 -0.28
N THR A 69 6.81 -23.08 -0.70
CA THR A 69 6.33 -22.37 -1.89
C THR A 69 6.27 -20.85 -1.65
N ARG A 70 6.65 -20.08 -2.67
CA ARG A 70 6.59 -18.61 -2.73
C ARG A 70 5.95 -18.19 -4.07
N PHE A 71 5.41 -16.98 -4.08
CA PHE A 71 4.76 -16.35 -5.25
C PHE A 71 5.28 -14.92 -5.42
N PHE A 72 6.59 -14.77 -5.57
CA PHE A 72 7.21 -13.44 -5.67
C PHE A 72 6.78 -12.76 -6.97
N GLY A 73 6.36 -11.49 -6.88
CA GLY A 73 5.95 -10.70 -8.05
C GLY A 73 4.57 -11.04 -8.64
N HIS A 74 3.75 -11.86 -7.95
CA HIS A 74 2.45 -12.28 -8.52
C HIS A 74 1.45 -11.14 -8.63
N SER A 75 1.52 -10.14 -7.76
CA SER A 75 0.71 -8.93 -7.83
C SER A 75 1.01 -8.12 -9.09
N GLU A 76 2.29 -7.89 -9.37
CA GLU A 76 2.78 -7.11 -10.50
C GLU A 76 2.50 -7.81 -11.82
N GLN A 77 2.89 -9.10 -11.93
CA GLN A 77 2.56 -9.89 -13.11
C GLN A 77 1.04 -10.10 -13.26
N GLY A 78 0.31 -10.18 -12.15
CA GLY A 78 -1.15 -10.28 -12.15
C GLY A 78 -1.80 -9.02 -12.74
N ALA A 79 -1.26 -7.85 -12.43
CA ALA A 79 -1.73 -6.58 -12.97
C ALA A 79 -1.48 -6.50 -14.49
N GLU A 80 -0.31 -6.93 -14.96
CA GLU A 80 -0.01 -7.02 -16.40
C GLU A 80 -1.00 -7.94 -17.13
N ILE A 81 -1.26 -9.13 -16.58
CA ILE A 81 -2.25 -10.08 -17.13
C ILE A 81 -3.65 -9.48 -17.13
N ALA A 82 -4.06 -8.81 -16.04
CA ALA A 82 -5.35 -8.15 -15.96
C ALA A 82 -5.48 -7.07 -17.05
N THR A 83 -4.47 -6.24 -17.23
CA THR A 83 -4.42 -5.22 -18.29
C THR A 83 -4.59 -5.84 -19.68
N GLU A 84 -3.85 -6.90 -20.00
CA GLU A 84 -3.94 -7.57 -21.30
C GLU A 84 -5.34 -8.14 -21.56
N ARG A 85 -5.89 -8.87 -20.58
CA ARG A 85 -7.19 -9.54 -20.70
C ARG A 85 -8.34 -8.54 -20.77
N LEU A 86 -8.33 -7.51 -19.95
CA LEU A 86 -9.37 -6.49 -19.96
C LEU A 86 -9.32 -5.62 -21.22
N THR A 87 -8.12 -5.41 -21.79
CA THR A 87 -7.97 -4.79 -23.12
C THR A 87 -8.64 -5.65 -24.20
N GLN A 88 -8.41 -6.96 -24.20
CA GLN A 88 -9.06 -7.90 -25.14
C GLN A 88 -10.59 -7.91 -24.99
N LEU A 89 -11.08 -7.76 -23.76
CA LEU A 89 -12.51 -7.65 -23.44
C LEU A 89 -13.09 -6.24 -23.71
N ARG A 90 -12.28 -5.28 -24.17
CA ARG A 90 -12.68 -3.90 -24.50
C ARG A 90 -13.26 -3.14 -23.31
N VAL A 91 -12.76 -3.40 -22.10
CA VAL A 91 -13.02 -2.54 -20.93
C VAL A 91 -12.35 -1.19 -21.17
N SER A 92 -12.97 -0.10 -20.72
CA SER A 92 -12.38 1.23 -20.88
C SER A 92 -11.02 1.35 -20.16
N ALA A 93 -10.20 2.29 -20.63
CA ALA A 93 -8.89 2.56 -20.04
C ALA A 93 -8.96 2.82 -18.53
N LYS A 94 -9.97 3.58 -18.07
CA LYS A 94 -10.19 3.84 -16.65
C LYS A 94 -10.49 2.55 -15.87
N GLY A 95 -11.37 1.68 -16.39
CA GLY A 95 -11.67 0.41 -15.75
C GLY A 95 -10.46 -0.53 -15.68
N ILE A 96 -9.64 -0.55 -16.73
CA ILE A 96 -8.39 -1.30 -16.75
C ILE A 96 -7.43 -0.77 -15.68
N GLU A 97 -7.23 0.55 -15.60
CA GLU A 97 -6.35 1.18 -14.62
C GLU A 97 -6.79 0.86 -13.18
N MET A 98 -8.09 1.01 -12.88
CA MET A 98 -8.62 0.71 -11.55
C MET A 98 -8.39 -0.75 -11.15
N VAL A 99 -8.66 -1.70 -12.05
CA VAL A 99 -8.47 -3.13 -11.76
C VAL A 99 -6.98 -3.48 -11.62
N ALA A 100 -6.16 -3.06 -12.58
CA ALA A 100 -4.72 -3.35 -12.55
C ALA A 100 -4.07 -2.79 -11.26
N LYS A 101 -4.42 -1.55 -10.87
CA LYS A 101 -3.89 -0.91 -9.66
C LYS A 101 -4.31 -1.62 -8.37
N MET A 102 -5.56 -2.10 -8.29
CA MET A 102 -6.01 -2.94 -7.18
C MET A 102 -5.26 -4.27 -7.11
N VAL A 103 -5.07 -4.94 -8.26
CA VAL A 103 -4.34 -6.22 -8.35
C VAL A 103 -2.88 -6.04 -7.95
N GLU A 104 -2.21 -5.00 -8.43
CA GLU A 104 -0.82 -4.69 -8.11
C GLU A 104 -0.60 -4.44 -6.60
N HIS A 105 -1.59 -3.82 -5.93
CA HIS A 105 -1.42 -3.36 -4.55
C HIS A 105 -2.22 -4.15 -3.50
N HIS A 106 -2.86 -5.26 -3.86
CA HIS A 106 -3.75 -6.00 -2.95
C HIS A 106 -3.08 -6.52 -1.67
N LEU A 107 -1.76 -6.75 -1.68
CA LEU A 107 -0.97 -7.16 -0.51
C LEU A 107 -0.50 -5.98 0.36
N ARG A 108 -0.58 -4.75 -0.13
CA ARG A 108 -0.07 -3.57 0.60
C ARG A 108 -0.72 -3.38 1.96
N PRO A 109 -2.04 -3.58 2.16
CA PRO A 109 -2.66 -3.43 3.47
C PRO A 109 -2.08 -4.36 4.54
N THR A 110 -1.79 -5.63 4.20
CA THR A 110 -1.18 -6.58 5.13
C THR A 110 0.31 -6.31 5.32
N GLY A 111 1.00 -5.84 4.27
CA GLY A 111 2.42 -5.49 4.30
C GLY A 111 2.76 -4.21 5.06
N MET A 112 1.77 -3.43 5.52
CA MET A 112 2.01 -2.24 6.34
C MET A 112 2.19 -2.52 7.83
N LYS A 113 1.87 -3.73 8.30
CA LYS A 113 2.14 -4.15 9.68
C LYS A 113 3.62 -4.46 9.86
N ASP A 114 4.17 -4.08 11.01
CA ASP A 114 5.51 -4.46 11.44
C ASP A 114 5.41 -5.38 12.65
N GLY A 115 5.51 -6.69 12.41
CA GLY A 115 5.20 -7.71 13.43
C GLY A 115 3.76 -7.58 13.96
N ASP A 116 3.64 -7.35 15.26
CA ASP A 116 2.35 -7.14 15.95
C ASP A 116 1.92 -5.66 15.99
N GLU A 117 2.75 -4.74 15.49
CA GLU A 117 2.46 -3.32 15.50
C GLU A 117 1.52 -2.89 14.37
N TRP A 118 0.68 -1.91 14.68
CA TRP A 118 -0.29 -1.36 13.74
C TRP A 118 0.40 -0.46 12.70
N PRO A 119 -0.17 -0.33 11.49
CA PRO A 119 0.33 0.61 10.50
C PRO A 119 0.44 2.04 11.06
N THR A 120 1.64 2.62 10.94
CA THR A 120 1.88 4.03 11.30
C THR A 120 1.11 4.97 10.37
N ASN A 121 0.77 6.18 10.86
CA ASN A 121 0.12 7.21 10.03
C ASN A 121 0.92 7.49 8.75
N ARG A 122 2.25 7.53 8.84
CA ARG A 122 3.15 7.65 7.68
C ARG A 122 2.94 6.55 6.65
N ALA A 123 2.90 5.28 7.08
CA ALA A 123 2.66 4.17 6.17
C ALA A 123 1.29 4.28 5.49
N ILE A 124 0.26 4.68 6.25
CA ILE A 124 -1.10 4.87 5.77
C ILE A 124 -1.17 6.00 4.73
N HIS A 125 -0.60 7.18 5.01
CA HIS A 125 -0.60 8.29 4.05
C HIS A 125 0.15 7.94 2.76
N ARG A 126 1.30 7.26 2.88
CA ARG A 126 2.04 6.75 1.71
C ARG A 126 1.20 5.76 0.92
N TYR A 127 0.47 4.86 1.58
CA TYR A 127 -0.45 3.93 0.92
C TYR A 127 -1.52 4.68 0.11
N PHE A 128 -2.23 5.64 0.71
CA PHE A 128 -3.27 6.40 0.01
C PHE A 128 -2.71 7.21 -1.16
N ARG A 129 -1.52 7.80 -1.00
CA ARG A 129 -0.83 8.52 -2.08
C ARG A 129 -0.46 7.61 -3.24
N ASP A 130 0.16 6.47 -2.96
CA ASP A 130 0.71 5.58 -4.00
C ASP A 130 -0.39 4.78 -4.72
N VAL A 131 -1.45 4.38 -4.00
CA VAL A 131 -2.57 3.59 -4.54
C VAL A 131 -3.64 4.49 -5.16
N GLY A 132 -3.81 5.71 -4.66
CA GLY A 132 -4.67 6.73 -5.26
C GLY A 132 -6.16 6.42 -5.16
N ASP A 133 -6.87 6.60 -6.27
CA ASP A 133 -8.35 6.55 -6.34
C ASP A 133 -8.97 5.20 -5.92
N VAL A 134 -8.20 4.11 -6.00
CA VAL A 134 -8.65 2.77 -5.59
C VAL A 134 -8.11 2.32 -4.23
N ALA A 135 -7.58 3.24 -3.42
CA ALA A 135 -7.03 2.92 -2.10
C ALA A 135 -8.06 2.27 -1.17
N ILE A 136 -9.29 2.81 -1.13
CA ILE A 136 -10.39 2.24 -0.34
C ILE A 136 -10.77 0.87 -0.92
N ASP A 137 -10.99 0.76 -2.23
CA ASP A 137 -11.35 -0.49 -2.90
C ASP A 137 -10.34 -1.61 -2.62
N THR A 138 -9.04 -1.28 -2.64
CA THR A 138 -7.95 -2.21 -2.35
C THR A 138 -7.96 -2.69 -0.89
N LEU A 139 -8.40 -1.87 0.07
CA LEU A 139 -8.57 -2.30 1.46
C LEU A 139 -9.68 -3.34 1.60
N TYR A 140 -10.80 -3.16 0.90
CA TYR A 140 -11.89 -4.15 0.88
C TYR A 140 -11.51 -5.41 0.08
N LEU A 141 -10.68 -5.28 -0.96
CA LEU A 141 -10.09 -6.43 -1.64
C LEU A 141 -9.24 -7.27 -0.67
N SER A 142 -8.43 -6.62 0.17
CA SER A 142 -7.63 -7.30 1.21
C SER A 142 -8.48 -8.02 2.25
N LEU A 143 -9.66 -7.49 2.61
CA LEU A 143 -10.61 -8.21 3.46
C LEU A 143 -11.21 -9.44 2.75
N ALA A 144 -11.58 -9.29 1.48
CA ALA A 144 -12.16 -10.36 0.68
C ALA A 144 -11.16 -11.51 0.43
N ASP A 145 -9.91 -11.16 0.12
CA ASP A 145 -8.79 -12.11 -0.04
C ASP A 145 -8.56 -12.88 1.25
N TYR A 146 -8.45 -12.19 2.40
CA TYR A 146 -8.25 -12.84 3.70
C TYR A 146 -9.33 -13.90 4.00
N LEU A 147 -10.61 -13.54 3.81
CA LEU A 147 -11.72 -14.46 4.03
C LEU A 147 -11.66 -15.65 3.05
N ALA A 148 -11.34 -15.41 1.79
CA ALA A 148 -11.26 -16.44 0.77
C ALA A 148 -10.08 -17.40 1.00
N ALA A 149 -8.94 -16.89 1.47
CA ALA A 149 -7.75 -17.66 1.77
C ALA A 149 -7.94 -18.56 3.00
N LYS A 150 -8.62 -18.06 4.04
CA LYS A 150 -8.87 -18.82 5.28
C LYS A 150 -10.04 -19.79 5.16
N GLY A 151 -11.12 -19.41 4.47
CA GLY A 151 -12.28 -20.28 4.22
C GLY A 151 -12.80 -20.97 5.50
N PRO A 152 -12.97 -22.31 5.52
CA PRO A 152 -13.40 -23.05 6.71
C PRO A 152 -12.43 -22.99 7.91
N GLU A 153 -11.17 -22.63 7.68
CA GLU A 153 -10.12 -22.54 8.70
C GLU A 153 -10.04 -21.13 9.34
N LEU A 154 -11.05 -20.28 9.11
CA LEU A 154 -11.10 -18.93 9.66
C LEU A 154 -11.11 -18.94 11.19
N VAL A 155 -10.05 -18.39 11.77
CA VAL A 155 -9.98 -18.10 13.20
C VAL A 155 -10.58 -16.72 13.44
N HIS A 156 -11.63 -16.64 14.28
CA HIS A 156 -12.39 -15.42 14.50
C HIS A 156 -11.55 -14.26 15.07
N GLU A 157 -10.62 -14.56 15.99
CA GLU A 157 -9.75 -13.54 16.60
C GLU A 157 -8.79 -12.93 15.58
N GLU A 158 -8.15 -13.76 14.73
CA GLU A 158 -7.28 -13.29 13.65
C GLU A 158 -8.05 -12.42 12.64
N TRP A 159 -9.27 -12.84 12.29
CA TRP A 159 -10.16 -12.10 11.42
C TRP A 159 -10.53 -10.74 12.01
N LEU A 160 -10.94 -10.70 13.28
CA LEU A 160 -11.26 -9.46 13.97
C LEU A 160 -10.06 -8.51 14.00
N ASN A 161 -8.85 -9.02 14.22
CA ASN A 161 -7.63 -8.22 14.19
C ASN A 161 -7.35 -7.66 12.78
N HIS A 162 -7.52 -8.47 11.74
CA HIS A 162 -7.37 -8.03 10.34
C HIS A 162 -8.40 -6.97 9.96
N ALA A 163 -9.66 -7.17 10.33
CA ALA A 163 -10.73 -6.23 10.04
C ALA A 163 -10.57 -4.89 10.79
N ARG A 164 -10.15 -4.93 12.06
CA ARG A 164 -9.84 -3.71 12.81
C ARG A 164 -8.63 -2.97 12.23
N MET A 165 -7.58 -3.68 11.78
CA MET A 165 -6.45 -3.08 11.06
C MET A 165 -6.91 -2.29 9.84
N VAL A 166 -7.75 -2.90 9.00
CA VAL A 166 -8.33 -2.22 7.84
C VAL A 166 -9.18 -1.01 8.27
N GLY A 167 -9.95 -1.14 9.35
CA GLY A 167 -10.71 -0.02 9.93
C GLY A 167 -9.84 1.15 10.39
N HIS A 168 -8.69 0.88 11.00
CA HIS A 168 -7.70 1.91 11.38
C HIS A 168 -7.10 2.60 10.15
N ILE A 169 -6.71 1.83 9.13
CA ILE A 169 -6.17 2.38 7.88
C ILE A 169 -7.21 3.29 7.21
N LEU A 170 -8.47 2.83 7.13
CA LEU A 170 -9.59 3.64 6.60
C LEU A 170 -9.74 4.93 7.41
N HIS A 171 -9.87 4.83 8.73
CA HIS A 171 -10.09 5.98 9.59
C HIS A 171 -9.00 7.05 9.43
N VAL A 172 -7.72 6.66 9.52
CA VAL A 172 -6.59 7.60 9.38
C VAL A 172 -6.49 8.16 7.96
N GLY A 173 -6.69 7.32 6.95
CA GLY A 173 -6.49 7.71 5.55
C GLY A 173 -7.63 8.52 4.93
N THR A 174 -8.85 8.42 5.46
CA THR A 174 -10.02 9.21 4.99
C THR A 174 -10.36 10.37 5.90
N SER A 175 -9.74 10.47 7.08
CA SER A 175 -9.89 11.67 7.91
C SER A 175 -9.34 12.89 7.17
N GLU A 176 -10.00 14.03 7.32
CA GLU A 176 -9.44 15.29 6.83
C GLU A 176 -8.03 15.41 7.39
N PRO A 177 -7.01 15.67 6.54
CA PRO A 177 -5.70 15.98 7.04
C PRO A 177 -5.89 17.15 8.00
N VAL A 178 -5.43 17.00 9.26
CA VAL A 178 -5.38 18.11 10.20
C VAL A 178 -4.61 19.21 9.49
N SER A 179 -5.34 20.23 9.01
CA SER A 179 -4.88 21.20 8.02
C SER A 179 -3.44 21.61 8.29
N PRO A 180 -2.46 21.07 7.54
CA PRO A 180 -1.11 21.55 7.67
C PRO A 180 -1.09 22.72 6.71
N THR A 181 -1.27 23.91 7.25
CA THR A 181 -1.20 25.17 6.51
C THR A 181 -0.09 25.08 5.45
N SER A 182 -0.48 25.32 4.20
CA SER A 182 0.22 25.01 2.95
C SER A 182 1.53 25.78 2.75
N THR A 183 2.48 25.61 3.65
CA THR A 183 3.88 26.03 3.45
C THR A 183 4.72 24.92 4.02
N ARG A 184 5.50 24.26 3.15
CA ARG A 184 6.54 23.33 3.63
C ARG A 184 7.38 24.07 4.67
N VAL A 185 7.63 23.44 5.80
CA VAL A 185 8.38 24.08 6.90
C VAL A 185 9.83 24.30 6.49
N ILE A 186 10.33 23.45 5.58
CA ILE A 186 11.62 23.58 4.92
C ILE A 186 11.51 23.23 3.42
N THR A 187 12.36 23.84 2.62
CA THR A 187 12.50 23.59 1.18
C THR A 187 13.87 22.98 0.87
N GLY A 188 14.06 22.51 -0.37
CA GLY A 188 15.38 22.05 -0.81
C GLY A 188 16.45 23.15 -0.71
N HIS A 189 16.08 24.41 -0.94
CA HIS A 189 16.98 25.54 -0.76
C HIS A 189 17.41 25.72 0.70
N ASP A 190 16.49 25.51 1.66
CA ASP A 190 16.82 25.54 3.08
C ASP A 190 17.85 24.46 3.44
N LEU A 191 17.70 23.23 2.92
CA LEU A 191 18.63 22.14 3.16
C LEU A 191 20.02 22.40 2.56
N LEU A 192 20.07 22.82 1.30
CA LEU A 192 21.32 23.17 0.60
C LEU A 192 22.08 24.26 1.35
N THR A 193 21.37 25.31 1.78
CA THR A 193 21.97 26.47 2.46
C THR A 193 22.41 26.13 3.88
N HIS A 194 21.58 25.42 4.63
CA HIS A 194 21.83 25.11 6.04
C HIS A 194 22.94 24.07 6.22
N PHE A 195 22.93 22.99 5.42
CA PHE A 195 23.91 21.90 5.51
C PHE A 195 25.10 22.04 4.57
N LYS A 196 25.11 23.06 3.69
CA LYS A 196 26.18 23.31 2.70
C LYS A 196 26.47 22.10 1.81
N ILE A 197 25.42 21.39 1.42
CA ILE A 197 25.48 20.20 0.56
C ILE A 197 25.17 20.55 -0.90
N GLN A 198 25.60 19.70 -1.83
CA GLN A 198 25.28 19.84 -3.25
C GLN A 198 23.89 19.26 -3.56
N PRO A 199 23.22 19.70 -4.63
CA PRO A 199 21.97 19.11 -5.08
C PRO A 199 22.12 17.62 -5.45
N GLY A 200 21.18 16.79 -5.01
CA GLY A 200 21.17 15.36 -5.31
C GLY A 200 19.80 14.71 -5.02
N PRO A 201 19.54 13.49 -5.53
CA PRO A 201 18.28 12.77 -5.34
C PRO A 201 17.93 12.54 -3.86
N GLU A 202 18.93 12.45 -2.99
CA GLU A 202 18.80 12.32 -1.54
C GLU A 202 18.02 13.49 -0.91
N ILE A 203 18.08 14.69 -1.48
CA ILE A 203 17.36 15.86 -0.97
C ILE A 203 15.84 15.67 -1.11
N GLY A 204 15.41 15.06 -2.21
CA GLY A 204 14.00 14.73 -2.43
C GLY A 204 13.48 13.77 -1.37
N ALA A 205 14.23 12.69 -1.13
CA ALA A 205 13.90 11.69 -0.12
C ALA A 205 13.87 12.27 1.30
N VAL A 206 14.79 13.18 1.63
CA VAL A 206 14.81 13.86 2.94
C VAL A 206 13.62 14.80 3.10
N LEU A 207 13.29 15.60 2.08
CA LEU A 207 12.12 16.49 2.13
C LEU A 207 10.82 15.70 2.22
N GLU A 208 10.70 14.59 1.51
CA GLU A 208 9.55 13.69 1.60
C GLU A 208 9.38 13.16 3.02
N ARG A 209 10.47 12.67 3.64
CA ARG A 209 10.44 12.17 5.02
C ARG A 209 10.04 13.24 6.05
N VAL A 210 10.49 14.47 5.85
CA VAL A 210 10.14 15.61 6.72
C VAL A 210 8.66 15.98 6.55
N GLU A 211 8.15 16.05 5.32
CA GLU A 211 6.73 16.31 5.07
C GLU A 211 5.85 15.18 5.61
N GLU A 212 6.30 13.93 5.54
CA GLU A 212 5.63 12.78 6.15
C GLU A 212 5.54 12.90 7.67
N ALA A 213 6.65 13.24 8.35
CA ALA A 213 6.66 13.44 9.80
C ALA A 213 5.76 14.62 10.23
N ARG A 214 5.70 15.68 9.42
CA ARG A 214 4.80 16.81 9.67
C ARG A 214 3.33 16.38 9.53
N ALA A 215 2.99 15.64 8.48
CA ALA A 215 1.64 15.14 8.28
C ALA A 215 1.19 14.21 9.43
N ALA A 216 2.13 13.49 10.05
CA ALA A 216 1.88 12.67 11.22
C ALA A 216 1.82 13.45 12.55
N GLY A 217 2.06 14.77 12.55
CA GLY A 217 2.10 15.60 13.77
C GLY A 217 3.35 15.39 14.64
N GLU A 218 4.39 14.74 14.11
CA GLU A 218 5.65 14.48 14.82
C GLU A 218 6.54 15.72 14.86
N ILE A 219 6.38 16.61 13.88
CA ILE A 219 7.11 17.88 13.77
C ILE A 219 6.16 19.01 13.42
N GLU A 220 6.37 20.15 14.05
CA GLU A 220 5.59 21.37 13.85
C GLU A 220 6.47 22.57 13.45
N THR A 221 7.75 22.55 13.84
CA THR A 221 8.66 23.68 13.65
C THR A 221 9.76 23.45 12.63
N LYS A 222 10.36 24.56 12.14
CA LYS A 222 11.46 24.53 11.17
C LYS A 222 12.70 23.88 11.74
N GLU A 223 12.94 24.07 13.03
CA GLU A 223 14.07 23.51 13.77
C GLU A 223 13.94 21.98 13.86
N GLN A 224 12.75 21.47 14.20
CA GLN A 224 12.48 20.03 14.24
C GLN A 224 12.64 19.39 12.85
N ALA A 225 12.19 20.08 11.81
CA ALA A 225 12.35 19.66 10.42
C ALA A 225 13.83 19.59 10.00
N LEU A 226 14.64 20.58 10.38
CA LEU A 226 16.08 20.60 10.09
C LEU A 226 16.83 19.51 10.87
N GLU A 227 16.50 19.28 12.14
CA GLU A 227 17.11 18.22 12.93
C GLU A 227 16.83 16.83 12.34
N MET A 228 15.58 16.57 11.96
CA MET A 228 15.20 15.34 11.29
C MET A 228 15.92 15.18 9.95
N ALA A 229 16.04 16.26 9.17
CA ALA A 229 16.78 16.25 7.92
C ALA A 229 18.28 15.93 8.13
N ALA A 230 18.90 16.48 9.17
CA ALA A 230 20.29 16.19 9.52
C ALA A 230 20.49 14.69 9.84
N ASN A 231 19.56 14.09 10.59
CA ASN A 231 19.61 12.68 10.93
C ASN A 231 19.46 11.80 9.68
N ALA A 232 18.52 12.15 8.80
CA ALA A 232 18.29 11.42 7.55
C ALA A 232 19.49 11.50 6.59
N LEU A 233 20.13 12.67 6.46
CA LEU A 233 21.33 12.85 5.65
C LEU A 233 22.52 12.03 6.19
N ARG A 234 22.72 11.98 7.51
CA ARG A 234 23.77 11.15 8.12
C ARG A 234 23.55 9.66 7.85
N TYR A 235 22.33 9.19 8.03
CA TYR A 235 21.96 7.81 7.76
C TYR A 235 22.22 7.42 6.29
N LEU A 236 21.83 8.27 5.34
CA LEU A 236 22.07 8.04 3.91
C LEU A 236 23.57 8.01 3.57
N ALA A 237 24.37 8.88 4.19
CA ALA A 237 25.83 8.88 4.01
C ALA A 237 26.49 7.60 4.56
N GLU A 238 26.02 7.09 5.70
CA GLU A 238 26.51 5.84 6.30
C GLU A 238 26.21 4.62 5.43
N GLN A 239 25.02 4.56 4.80
CA GLN A 239 24.67 3.46 3.89
C GLN A 239 25.55 3.46 2.63
N LEU A 240 25.78 4.63 2.02
CA LEU A 240 26.65 4.75 0.84
C LEU A 240 28.13 4.41 1.13
N ALA A 241 28.62 4.73 2.33
CA ALA A 241 29.98 4.37 2.76
C ALA A 241 30.14 2.85 2.98
N THR A 242 29.08 2.19 3.44
CA THR A 242 29.07 0.74 3.67
C THR A 242 29.03 -0.05 2.36
N GLU A 243 28.31 0.45 1.34
CA GLU A 243 28.29 -0.15 0.00
C GLU A 243 29.63 0.02 -0.74
N SER A 244 30.30 1.17 -0.54
CA SER A 244 31.60 1.46 -1.17
C SER A 244 32.77 0.64 -0.59
N SER A 245 32.66 0.17 0.66
CA SER A 245 33.70 -0.61 1.33
C SER A 245 33.65 -2.12 1.04
N ASN A 246 32.50 -2.65 0.58
CA ASN A 246 32.35 -4.06 0.19
C ASN A 246 32.69 -4.34 -1.30
N GLY A 247 33.04 -3.33 -2.09
CA GLY A 247 33.27 -3.45 -3.54
C GLY A 247 34.72 -3.68 -4.00
N GLY A 248 35.67 -3.91 -3.09
CA GLY A 248 37.11 -3.91 -3.43
C GLY A 248 37.91 -5.09 -2.90
N LEU A 249 37.86 -6.24 -3.58
CA LEU A 249 38.91 -7.28 -3.51
C LEU A 249 39.24 -7.72 -4.94
N PRO A 250 40.43 -7.37 -5.49
CA PRO A 250 40.90 -7.97 -6.72
C PRO A 250 41.39 -9.40 -6.42
N SER A 251 40.90 -10.36 -7.20
CA SER A 251 41.37 -11.73 -7.21
C SER A 251 42.84 -11.79 -7.65
N GLU A 252 43.76 -12.09 -6.73
CA GLU A 252 45.08 -12.60 -7.11
C GLU A 252 44.90 -14.05 -7.59
N GLY A 253 45.16 -14.28 -8.88
CA GLY A 253 45.17 -15.59 -9.51
C GLY A 253 46.44 -16.38 -9.15
N PRO A 254 46.37 -17.73 -9.08
CA PRO A 254 47.49 -18.54 -8.64
C PRO A 254 48.54 -18.71 -9.74
N GLN A 255 49.82 -18.64 -9.35
CA GLN A 255 50.94 -19.25 -10.08
C GLN A 255 51.02 -20.75 -9.76
#